data_AF-A0A842J3S2-F1
#
_entry.id   AF-A0A842J3S2-F1
#
_cell.length_a   1.000
_cell.length_b   1.000
_cell.length_c   1.000
_cell.angle_alpha   90.00
_cell.angle_beta   90.00
_cell.angle_gamma   90.00
#
_symmetry.space_group_name_H-M   'P 1'
#
loop_
_entity.id
_entity.type
_entity.pdbx_description
1 polymer ?
#
loop_
_entity_poly.entity_id
_entity_poly.type
_entity_poly.pdbx_seq_one_letter_code
_entity_poly.pdbx_strand_id
1 'polypeptide(L)'
;MKIDFKKIFYKYFLLAFILEIITLLYNYNSLTKFNLAYIVLYFFFVLGVFVFWALLDYFQHVTGILMAETWVSRIIFIIVALGLFYIYRINGRI
;
A
#
# COMPACT_ATOMS: atom_id res chain seq x y z
N MET A 1 -9.04 15.34 -20.30
CA MET A 1 -8.44 15.12 -18.97
C MET A 1 -6.93 15.33 -19.09
N LYS A 2 -6.35 16.38 -18.49
CA LYS A 2 -4.89 16.60 -18.54
C LYS A 2 -4.24 15.62 -17.56
N ILE A 3 -3.43 14.70 -18.07
CA ILE A 3 -2.66 13.78 -17.24
C ILE A 3 -1.52 14.57 -16.61
N ASP A 4 -1.52 14.68 -15.28
CA ASP A 4 -0.42 15.29 -14.54
C ASP A 4 0.69 14.25 -14.31
N PHE A 5 1.64 14.23 -15.24
CA PHE A 5 2.77 13.32 -15.21
C PHE A 5 3.64 13.47 -13.96
N LYS A 6 3.74 14.68 -13.38
CA LYS A 6 4.51 14.89 -12.16
C LYS A 6 3.86 14.15 -11.00
N LYS A 7 2.54 14.28 -10.85
CA LYS A 7 1.77 13.60 -9.80
C LYS A 7 1.90 12.08 -9.90
N ILE A 8 1.85 11.52 -11.11
CA ILE A 8 2.05 10.08 -11.35
C ILE A 8 3.47 9.67 -10.96
N PHE A 9 4.48 10.44 -11.37
CA PHE A 9 5.87 10.16 -11.02
C PHE A 9 6.09 10.07 -9.51
N TYR A 10 5.65 11.08 -8.76
CA TYR A 10 5.81 11.11 -7.31
C TYR A 10 4.98 10.03 -6.59
N LYS A 11 3.74 9.77 -7.04
CA LYS A 11 2.84 8.81 -6.38
C LYS A 11 3.29 7.35 -6.55
N TYR A 12 3.82 7.00 -7.72
CA TYR A 12 4.11 5.61 -8.06
C TYR A 12 5.62 5.33 -8.15
N PHE A 13 6.35 6.09 -8.97
CA PHE A 13 7.76 5.78 -9.28
C PHE A 13 8.72 6.19 -8.16
N LEU A 14 8.53 7.37 -7.56
CA LEU A 14 9.34 7.81 -6.43
C LEU A 14 9.08 6.96 -5.18
N LEU A 15 7.82 6.58 -4.94
CA LEU A 15 7.48 5.71 -3.81
C LEU A 15 8.10 4.32 -3.96
N ALA A 16 8.03 3.72 -5.15
CA ALA A 16 8.69 2.45 -5.44
C ALA A 16 10.21 2.55 -5.28
N PHE A 17 10.82 3.66 -5.69
CA PHE A 17 12.25 3.91 -5.53
C PHE A 17 12.66 3.99 -4.06
N ILE A 18 11.86 4.66 -3.22
CA ILE A 18 12.09 4.71 -1.78
C ILE A 18 11.99 3.31 -1.15
N LEU A 19 10.99 2.51 -1.53
CA LEU A 19 10.83 1.13 -1.04
C LEU A 19 12.03 0.26 -1.42
N GLU A 20 12.54 0.40 -2.64
CA GLU A 20 13.76 -0.27 -3.07
C GLU A 20 14.97 0.13 -2.22
N ILE A 21 15.20 1.44 -1.99
CA ILE A 21 16.30 1.91 -1.14
C ILE A 21 16.18 1.35 0.28
N ILE A 22 14.99 1.38 0.88
CA ILE A 22 14.76 0.80 2.22
C ILE A 22 15.10 -0.69 2.25
N THR A 23 14.69 -1.42 1.22
CA THR A 23 14.94 -2.86 1.10
C THR A 23 16.43 -3.16 0.94
N LEU A 24 17.16 -2.33 0.19
CA LEU A 24 18.61 -2.42 0.02
C LEU A 24 19.35 -2.11 1.32
N LEU A 25 18.94 -1.06 2.04
CA LEU A 25 19.52 -0.68 3.33
C LEU A 25 19.29 -1.75 4.39
N TYR A 26 18.09 -2.36 4.41
CA TYR A 26 17.80 -3.49 5.29
C TYR A 26 18.68 -4.70 4.97
N ASN A 27 18.90 -4.98 3.69
CA ASN A 27 19.77 -6.06 3.22
C ASN A 27 21.21 -5.58 3.01
N TYR A 28 21.85 -5.04 4.05
CA TYR A 28 23.16 -4.35 4.02
C TYR A 28 24.26 -5.05 3.21
N ASN A 29 24.25 -6.39 3.13
CA ASN A 29 25.21 -7.19 2.36
C ASN A 29 25.05 -7.11 0.83
N SER A 30 23.92 -6.61 0.32
CA SER A 30 23.59 -6.61 -1.11
C SER A 30 24.08 -5.35 -1.85
N LEU A 31 24.39 -4.28 -1.12
CA LEU A 31 24.81 -2.98 -1.68
C LEU A 31 26.11 -3.00 -2.51
N THR A 32 26.91 -4.05 -2.42
CA THR A 32 28.25 -4.11 -3.01
C THR A 32 28.28 -4.49 -4.49
N LYS A 33 27.19 -5.00 -5.07
CA LYS A 33 27.15 -5.39 -6.50
C LYS A 33 25.84 -4.98 -7.16
N PHE A 34 25.80 -3.79 -7.73
CA PHE A 34 24.70 -3.37 -8.60
C PHE A 34 24.55 -4.38 -9.74
N ASN A 35 23.42 -5.08 -9.79
CA ASN A 35 23.14 -6.12 -10.77
C ASN A 35 21.72 -5.92 -11.34
N LEU A 36 21.43 -6.54 -12.49
CA LEU A 36 20.12 -6.56 -13.16
C LEU A 36 18.96 -6.93 -12.22
N ALA A 37 19.24 -7.69 -11.16
CA ALA A 37 18.27 -8.03 -10.12
C ALA A 37 17.62 -6.79 -9.48
N TYR A 38 18.34 -5.67 -9.31
CA TYR A 38 17.78 -4.44 -8.74
C TYR A 38 16.80 -3.76 -9.70
N ILE A 39 17.10 -3.76 -11.00
CA ILE A 39 16.18 -3.24 -12.00
C ILE A 39 14.87 -4.05 -11.98
N VAL A 40 14.95 -5.38 -11.91
CA VAL A 40 13.75 -6.23 -11.80
C VAL A 40 12.99 -5.98 -10.49
N LEU A 41 13.69 -5.84 -9.38
CA LEU A 41 13.12 -5.55 -8.06
C LEU A 41 12.39 -4.20 -8.05
N TYR A 42 12.97 -3.17 -8.69
CA TYR A 42 12.33 -1.87 -8.88
C TYR A 42 11.00 -2.00 -9.61
N PHE A 43 10.96 -2.69 -10.75
CA PHE A 43 9.72 -2.91 -11.49
C PHE A 43 8.68 -3.68 -10.67
N PHE A 44 9.14 -4.63 -9.85
CA PHE A 44 8.28 -5.36 -8.92
C PHE A 44 7.65 -4.41 -7.88
N PHE A 45 8.42 -3.49 -7.31
CA PHE A 45 7.90 -2.47 -6.41
C PHE A 45 6.96 -1.50 -7.11
N VAL A 46 7.25 -1.07 -8.33
CA VAL A 46 6.35 -0.22 -9.12
C VAL A 46 5.01 -0.90 -9.29
N LEU A 47 4.98 -2.16 -9.73
CA LEU A 47 3.74 -2.93 -9.86
C LEU A 47 3.01 -3.08 -8.51
N GLY A 48 3.75 -3.39 -7.44
CA GLY A 48 3.19 -3.49 -6.09
C GLY A 48 2.54 -2.18 -5.62
N VAL A 49 3.19 -1.04 -5.84
CA VAL A 49 2.66 0.28 -5.50
C VAL A 49 1.41 0.61 -6.32
N PHE A 50 1.39 0.27 -7.62
CA PHE A 50 0.19 0.43 -8.45
C PHE A 50 -0.98 -0.39 -7.92
N VAL A 51 -0.76 -1.68 -7.64
CA VAL A 51 -1.80 -2.57 -7.10
C VAL A 51 -2.26 -2.09 -5.73
N PHE A 52 -1.35 -1.67 -4.86
CA PHE A 52 -1.68 -1.14 -3.53
C PHE A 52 -2.59 0.09 -3.62
N TRP A 53 -2.26 1.07 -4.47
CA TRP A 53 -3.10 2.25 -4.64
C TRP A 53 -4.46 1.92 -5.25
N ALA A 54 -4.51 1.01 -6.23
CA ALA A 54 -5.78 0.58 -6.82
C ALA A 54 -6.69 -0.12 -5.80
N LEU A 55 -6.11 -0.98 -4.94
CA LEU A 55 -6.83 -1.61 -3.85
C LEU A 55 -7.27 -0.59 -2.80
N LEU A 56 -6.41 0.37 -2.45
CA LEU A 56 -6.75 1.43 -1.51
C LEU A 56 -7.93 2.26 -2.03
N ASP A 57 -7.90 2.68 -3.30
CA ASP A 57 -8.98 3.44 -3.93
C ASP A 57 -10.28 2.61 -3.94
N TYR A 58 -10.19 1.30 -4.23
CA TYR A 58 -11.34 0.39 -4.15
C TYR A 58 -11.90 0.28 -2.73
N PHE A 59 -11.06 0.07 -1.72
CA PHE A 59 -11.51 0.01 -0.33
C PHE A 59 -12.10 1.32 0.13
N GLN A 60 -11.53 2.47 -0.26
CA GLN A 60 -12.09 3.79 0.02
C GLN A 60 -13.46 3.98 -0.64
N HIS A 61 -13.64 3.51 -1.86
CA HIS A 61 -14.92 3.56 -2.54
C HIS A 61 -15.98 2.70 -1.84
N VAL A 62 -15.66 1.44 -1.54
CA VAL A 62 -16.56 0.50 -0.85
C VAL A 62 -16.92 1.02 0.54
N THR A 63 -15.94 1.44 1.33
CA THR A 63 -16.19 2.03 2.66
C THR A 63 -16.96 3.33 2.58
N GLY A 64 -16.70 4.18 1.59
CA GLY A 64 -17.46 5.39 1.33
C GLY A 64 -18.94 5.12 1.05
N ILE A 65 -19.26 4.11 0.24
CA ILE A 65 -20.64 3.67 -0.01
C ILE A 65 -21.27 3.16 1.29
N LEU A 66 -20.57 2.29 2.01
CA LEU A 66 -21.06 1.67 3.25
C LEU A 66 -21.30 2.72 4.35
N MET A 67 -20.48 3.78 4.36
CA MET A 67 -20.69 4.94 5.22
C MET A 67 -21.76 5.89 4.69
N ALA A 68 -22.13 5.89 3.42
CA ALA A 68 -23.18 6.76 2.88
C ALA A 68 -24.60 6.18 3.06
N GLU A 69 -24.75 4.86 3.18
CA GLU A 69 -26.06 4.19 3.21
C GLU A 69 -26.88 4.42 4.50
N THR A 70 -26.56 3.71 5.59
CA THR A 70 -27.38 3.72 6.81
C THR A 70 -26.53 3.78 8.07
N TRP A 71 -27.10 4.34 9.14
CA TRP A 71 -26.45 4.38 10.47
C TRP A 71 -26.11 2.98 10.99
N VAL A 72 -26.92 1.97 10.66
CA VAL A 72 -26.68 0.57 11.06
C VAL A 72 -25.47 0.00 10.32
N SER A 73 -25.35 0.20 8.99
CA SER A 73 -24.18 -0.24 8.21
C SER A 73 -22.86 0.35 8.74
N ARG A 74 -22.88 1.63 9.13
CA ARG A 74 -21.72 2.32 9.74
C ARG A 74 -21.27 1.65 11.04
N ILE A 75 -22.22 1.38 11.93
CA ILE A 75 -21.94 0.77 13.25
C ILE A 75 -21.40 -0.65 13.07
N ILE A 76 -21.98 -1.45 12.17
CA ILE A 76 -21.51 -2.80 11.87
C ILE A 76 -20.06 -2.76 11.37
N PHE A 77 -19.73 -1.85 10.46
CA PHE A 77 -18.36 -1.70 9.96
C PHE A 77 -17.35 -1.39 11.07
N ILE A 78 -17.69 -0.45 11.96
CA ILE A 78 -16.84 -0.08 13.10
C ILE A 78 -16.63 -1.28 14.04
N ILE A 79 -17.69 -2.02 14.36
CA ILE A 79 -17.60 -3.22 15.21
C ILE A 79 -16.71 -4.28 14.56
N VAL A 80 -16.87 -4.54 13.27
CA VAL A 80 -16.04 -5.51 12.53
C VAL A 80 -14.57 -5.06 12.50
N ALA A 81 -14.30 -3.78 12.25
CA ALA A 81 -12.94 -3.24 12.25
C ALA A 81 -12.27 -3.36 13.63
N LEU A 82 -13.00 -3.04 14.71
CA LEU A 82 -12.52 -3.21 16.08
C LEU A 82 -12.30 -4.69 16.44
N GLY A 83 -13.19 -5.58 15.99
CA GLY A 83 -13.05 -7.02 16.17
C GLY A 83 -11.80 -7.56 15.47
N LEU A 84 -11.56 -7.16 14.22
CA LEU A 84 -10.34 -7.51 13.49
C LEU A 84 -9.09 -6.98 14.19
N PHE A 85 -9.11 -5.73 14.67
CA PHE A 85 -8.01 -5.17 15.44
C PHE A 85 -7.74 -5.96 16.73
N TYR A 86 -8.80 -6.34 17.46
CA TYR A 86 -8.69 -7.12 18.68
C TYR A 86 -8.13 -8.54 18.42
N ILE A 87 -8.59 -9.21 17.37
CA ILE A 87 -8.07 -10.51 16.94
C ILE A 87 -6.59 -10.38 16.53
N TYR A 88 -6.25 -9.33 15.80
CA TYR A 88 -4.87 -9.06 15.39
C TYR A 88 -3.94 -8.84 16.60
N ARG A 89 -4.44 -8.16 17.64
CA ARG A 89 -3.75 -7.97 18.92
C ARG A 89 -3.57 -9.28 19.69
N ILE A 90 -4.60 -10.13 19.79
CA ILE A 90 -4.51 -11.44 20.48
C ILE A 90 -3.49 -12.36 19.80
N ASN A 91 -3.37 -12.29 18.48
CA ASN A 91 -2.37 -13.05 17.72
C ASN A 91 -0.92 -12.56 17.94
N GLY A 92 -0.68 -11.62 18.87
CA GLY A 92 0.65 -11.22 19.32
C GLY A 92 1.48 -10.48 18.27
N ARG A 93 0.82 -9.89 17.26
CA ARG A 93 1.50 -9.16 16.18
C ARG A 93 1.68 -7.66 16.46
N ILE A 94 1.26 -7.20 17.64
CA ILE A 94 1.48 -5.86 18.23
C ILE A 94 1.65 -6.02 19.74
#